data_AF-D5A9P3-F1
#
_entry.id   AF-D5A9P3-F1
#
_cell.length_a   1.000
_cell.length_b   1.000
_cell.length_c   1.000
_cell.angle_alpha   90.00
_cell.angle_beta   90.00
_cell.angle_gamma   90.00
#
_symmetry.space_group_name_H-M   'P 1'
#
loop_
_entity.id
_entity.type
_entity.pdbx_description
1 polymer ?
#
loop_
_entity_poly.entity_id
_entity_poly.type
_entity_poly.pdbx_seq_one_letter_code
_entity_poly.pdbx_strand_id
1 'polypeptide(L)'
;MRERARTSIELMTSISGATMGFFENLADQASKFQQHIEHSHEVREQSIIDFQKAYEAQSRQEEQQLINDISNLVANAMVRKADMVNTRLSSLREKVIEDRESMQQGILSIDAATSDAKRKWETFAKQADNDANESAALSAAKHCRMELLLQQCVNITSNASQHWKTTKKTGEDHSRKYVTVMESLVRDGVEANDKHDAEIDDSRVSAEVDIEKNNESILLHVDSSVEHEHKVASEILSTIEAHSHTLEKLQNDHLKRVTHIEEQAEHCFCNEYMEDQPTSTTPSRQSIEIPSRDLIENMRAPPFEALVEEFRENNPHDVDLKIYHENGISKESKPRQDSLIPRDSRSPLTQVN
;
A
#
# COMPACT_ATOMS: atom_id res chain seq x y z
N MET A 1 -75.68 -171.06 -141.47
CA MET A 1 -76.16 -170.24 -140.33
C MET A 1 -75.43 -170.54 -139.02
N ARG A 2 -75.23 -171.81 -138.61
CA ARG A 2 -74.68 -172.16 -137.27
C ARG A 2 -73.37 -171.44 -136.88
N GLU A 3 -72.37 -171.33 -137.77
CA GLU A 3 -71.12 -170.57 -137.53
C GLU A 3 -71.33 -169.15 -136.98
N ARG A 4 -72.28 -168.37 -137.54
CA ARG A 4 -72.56 -167.00 -137.09
C ARG A 4 -73.14 -166.97 -135.67
N ALA A 5 -73.95 -167.97 -135.31
CA ALA A 5 -74.51 -168.05 -133.96
C ALA A 5 -73.41 -168.37 -132.94
N ARG A 6 -72.49 -169.29 -133.26
CA ARG A 6 -71.38 -169.66 -132.37
C ARG A 6 -70.41 -168.48 -132.15
N THR A 7 -69.94 -167.84 -133.23
CA THR A 7 -69.07 -166.67 -133.13
C THR A 7 -69.74 -165.48 -132.43
N SER A 8 -71.06 -165.28 -132.62
CA SER A 8 -71.84 -164.30 -131.86
C SER A 8 -71.87 -164.61 -130.35
N ILE A 9 -72.01 -165.88 -129.95
CA ILE A 9 -71.96 -166.29 -128.54
C ILE A 9 -70.56 -166.12 -127.96
N GLU A 10 -69.51 -166.55 -128.66
CA GLU A 10 -68.12 -166.42 -128.19
C GLU A 10 -67.71 -164.93 -128.04
N LEU A 11 -68.13 -164.07 -128.98
CA LEU A 11 -67.98 -162.63 -128.89
C LEU A 11 -68.78 -162.04 -127.72
N MET A 12 -70.04 -162.45 -127.54
CA MET A 12 -70.89 -161.99 -126.43
C MET A 12 -70.35 -162.39 -125.07
N THR A 13 -69.78 -163.61 -124.93
CA THR A 13 -69.11 -164.07 -123.71
C THR A 13 -67.83 -163.27 -123.45
N SER A 14 -67.04 -162.97 -124.49
CA SER A 14 -65.84 -162.13 -124.37
C SER A 14 -66.18 -160.69 -123.96
N ILE A 15 -67.20 -160.09 -124.57
CA ILE A 15 -67.73 -158.77 -124.19
C ILE A 15 -68.23 -158.80 -122.75
N SER A 16 -69.05 -159.80 -122.38
CA SER A 16 -69.58 -159.95 -121.01
C SER A 16 -68.46 -160.07 -119.97
N GLY A 17 -67.42 -160.87 -120.23
CA GLY A 17 -66.25 -160.97 -119.36
C GLY A 17 -65.47 -159.66 -119.23
N ALA A 18 -65.27 -158.93 -120.33
CA ALA A 18 -64.62 -157.61 -120.30
C ALA A 18 -65.48 -156.55 -119.57
N THR A 19 -66.80 -156.60 -119.73
CA THR A 19 -67.75 -155.71 -119.03
C THR A 19 -67.82 -156.03 -117.54
N MET A 20 -67.83 -157.31 -117.14
CA MET A 20 -67.75 -157.71 -115.74
C MET A 20 -66.43 -157.27 -115.10
N GLY A 21 -65.28 -157.56 -115.72
CA GLY A 21 -63.97 -157.12 -115.22
C GLY A 21 -63.83 -155.60 -115.17
N PHE A 22 -64.51 -154.86 -116.05
CA PHE A 22 -64.61 -153.40 -115.96
C PHE A 22 -65.45 -152.95 -114.74
N PHE A 23 -66.60 -153.58 -114.47
CA PHE A 23 -67.42 -153.25 -113.30
C PHE A 23 -66.76 -153.67 -111.98
N GLU A 24 -66.05 -154.80 -111.93
CA GLU A 24 -65.29 -155.24 -110.77
C GLU A 24 -64.13 -154.27 -110.46
N ASN A 25 -63.38 -153.85 -111.49
CA ASN A 25 -62.36 -152.82 -111.34
C ASN A 25 -62.99 -151.47 -110.93
N LEU A 26 -64.12 -151.07 -111.52
CA LEU A 26 -64.82 -149.84 -111.14
C LEU A 26 -65.28 -149.87 -109.67
N ALA A 27 -65.73 -151.01 -109.16
CA ALA A 27 -66.09 -151.19 -107.76
C ALA A 27 -64.87 -151.13 -106.82
N ASP A 28 -63.74 -151.73 -107.22
CA ASP A 28 -62.46 -151.64 -106.51
C ASP A 28 -61.93 -150.19 -106.48
N GLN A 29 -61.95 -149.47 -107.62
CA GLN A 29 -61.60 -148.04 -107.66
C GLN A 29 -62.56 -147.19 -106.82
N ALA A 30 -63.87 -147.45 -106.85
CA ALA A 30 -64.85 -146.73 -106.03
C ALA A 30 -64.61 -146.98 -104.52
N SER A 31 -64.30 -148.21 -104.13
CA SER A 31 -63.93 -148.57 -102.75
C SER A 31 -62.65 -147.84 -102.30
N LYS A 32 -61.60 -147.85 -103.12
CA LYS A 32 -60.34 -147.12 -102.86
C LYS A 32 -60.54 -145.60 -102.80
N PHE A 33 -61.41 -145.06 -103.66
CA PHE A 33 -61.77 -143.64 -103.66
C PHE A 33 -62.56 -143.25 -102.41
N GLN A 34 -63.49 -144.11 -101.95
CA GLN A 34 -64.22 -143.92 -100.69
C GLN A 34 -63.26 -143.93 -99.49
N GLN A 35 -62.37 -144.92 -99.39
CA GLN A 35 -61.34 -144.97 -98.34
C GLN A 35 -60.42 -143.75 -98.36
N HIS A 36 -60.06 -143.25 -99.55
CA HIS A 36 -59.28 -142.02 -99.69
C HIS A 36 -60.08 -140.77 -99.28
N ILE A 37 -61.39 -140.71 -99.53
CA ILE A 37 -62.27 -139.64 -99.06
C ILE A 37 -62.36 -139.66 -97.53
N GLU A 38 -62.60 -140.82 -96.93
CA GLU A 38 -62.71 -141.02 -95.48
C GLU A 38 -61.41 -140.62 -94.78
N HIS A 39 -60.27 -141.17 -95.20
CA HIS A 39 -58.97 -140.80 -94.66
C HIS A 39 -58.63 -139.31 -94.88
N SER A 40 -58.99 -138.74 -96.04
CA SER A 40 -58.84 -137.31 -96.29
C SER A 40 -59.79 -136.44 -95.44
N HIS A 41 -60.92 -136.97 -94.97
CA HIS A 41 -61.79 -136.29 -94.02
C HIS A 41 -61.16 -136.32 -92.62
N GLU A 42 -60.81 -137.51 -92.12
CA GLU A 42 -60.15 -137.71 -90.82
C GLU A 42 -58.92 -136.81 -90.64
N VAL A 43 -58.02 -136.78 -91.64
CA VAL A 43 -56.81 -135.96 -91.60
C VAL A 43 -57.12 -134.45 -91.57
N ARG A 44 -58.18 -134.00 -92.27
CA ARG A 44 -58.61 -132.59 -92.23
C ARG A 44 -59.32 -132.23 -90.93
N GLU A 45 -60.16 -133.11 -90.40
CA GLU A 45 -60.87 -132.91 -89.14
C GLU A 45 -59.89 -132.88 -87.96
N GLN A 46 -58.92 -133.81 -87.92
CA GLN A 46 -57.83 -133.79 -86.96
C GLN A 46 -56.99 -132.51 -87.09
N SER A 47 -56.68 -132.06 -88.32
CA SER A 47 -55.95 -130.81 -88.55
C SER A 47 -56.73 -129.56 -88.09
N ILE A 48 -58.07 -129.56 -88.13
CA ILE A 48 -58.90 -128.47 -87.60
C ILE A 48 -58.88 -128.50 -86.06
N ILE A 49 -59.04 -129.69 -85.47
CA ILE A 49 -59.00 -129.89 -84.02
C ILE A 49 -57.64 -129.45 -83.44
N ASP A 50 -56.53 -129.79 -84.08
CA ASP A 50 -55.20 -129.42 -83.60
C ASP A 50 -54.87 -127.95 -83.87
N PHE A 51 -55.36 -127.36 -84.97
CA PHE A 51 -55.30 -125.90 -85.17
C PHE A 51 -56.08 -125.15 -84.08
N GLN A 52 -57.29 -125.59 -83.74
CA GLN A 52 -58.09 -125.00 -82.66
C GLN A 52 -57.35 -125.07 -81.32
N LYS A 53 -56.84 -126.26 -80.94
CA LYS A 53 -56.06 -126.41 -79.70
C LYS A 53 -54.83 -125.52 -79.68
N ALA A 54 -54.10 -125.41 -80.80
CA ALA A 54 -52.92 -124.55 -80.91
C ALA A 54 -53.29 -123.07 -80.74
N TYR A 55 -54.36 -122.62 -81.40
CA TYR A 55 -54.86 -121.24 -81.29
C TYR A 55 -55.37 -120.93 -79.87
N GLU A 56 -56.13 -121.83 -79.25
CA GLU A 56 -56.59 -121.68 -77.85
C GLU A 56 -55.44 -121.70 -76.85
N ALA A 57 -54.35 -122.42 -77.11
CA ALA A 57 -53.15 -122.42 -76.28
C ALA A 57 -52.36 -121.11 -76.45
N GLN A 58 -52.14 -120.67 -77.70
CA GLN A 58 -51.48 -119.41 -78.02
C GLN A 58 -52.25 -118.21 -77.46
N SER A 59 -53.56 -118.14 -77.65
CA SER A 59 -54.40 -117.04 -77.14
C SER A 59 -54.35 -116.93 -75.62
N ARG A 60 -54.34 -118.07 -74.89
CA ARG A 60 -54.17 -118.09 -73.42
C ARG A 60 -52.76 -117.68 -73.00
N GLN A 61 -51.73 -118.04 -73.77
CA GLN A 61 -50.35 -117.61 -73.52
C GLN A 61 -50.19 -116.10 -73.73
N GLU A 62 -50.75 -115.54 -74.81
CA GLU A 62 -50.72 -114.11 -75.11
C GLU A 62 -51.50 -113.28 -74.08
N GLU A 63 -52.68 -113.74 -73.65
CA GLU A 63 -53.45 -113.11 -72.57
C GLU A 63 -52.68 -113.11 -71.24
N GLN A 64 -52.12 -114.26 -70.84
CA GLN A 64 -51.36 -114.39 -69.61
C GLN A 64 -50.06 -113.56 -69.65
N GLN A 65 -49.41 -113.46 -70.81
CA GLN A 65 -48.25 -112.59 -71.01
C GLN A 65 -48.66 -111.10 -70.88
N LEU A 66 -49.74 -110.68 -71.53
CA LEU A 66 -50.24 -109.30 -71.43
C LEU A 66 -50.58 -108.91 -69.98
N ILE A 67 -51.21 -109.81 -69.22
CA ILE A 67 -51.50 -109.61 -67.80
C ILE A 67 -50.21 -109.46 -66.98
N ASN A 68 -49.18 -110.27 -67.27
CA ASN A 68 -47.88 -110.19 -66.60
C ASN A 68 -47.17 -108.86 -66.94
N ASP A 69 -47.14 -108.47 -68.22
CA ASP A 69 -46.46 -107.26 -68.69
C ASP A 69 -47.13 -105.98 -68.14
N ILE A 70 -48.47 -105.93 -68.09
CA ILE A 70 -49.22 -104.84 -67.44
C ILE A 70 -48.93 -104.83 -65.93
N SER A 71 -48.94 -105.99 -65.26
CA SER A 71 -48.67 -106.08 -63.82
C SER A 71 -47.26 -105.60 -63.47
N ASN A 72 -46.26 -106.01 -64.25
CA ASN A 72 -44.86 -105.58 -64.13
C ASN A 72 -44.73 -104.07 -64.37
N LEU A 73 -45.39 -103.53 -65.40
CA LEU A 73 -45.38 -102.09 -65.70
C LEU A 73 -45.98 -101.28 -64.54
N VAL A 74 -47.10 -101.72 -63.98
CA VAL A 74 -47.75 -101.07 -62.82
C VAL A 74 -46.89 -101.16 -61.57
N ALA A 75 -46.33 -102.34 -61.26
CA ALA A 75 -45.43 -102.53 -60.12
C ALA A 75 -44.19 -101.61 -60.20
N ASN A 76 -43.50 -101.60 -61.34
CA ASN A 76 -42.35 -100.73 -61.57
C ASN A 76 -42.71 -99.24 -61.52
N ALA A 77 -43.89 -98.85 -62.03
CA ALA A 77 -44.38 -97.48 -61.95
C ALA A 77 -44.74 -97.06 -60.51
N MET A 78 -45.22 -97.98 -59.67
CA MET A 78 -45.52 -97.73 -58.27
C MET A 78 -44.26 -97.61 -57.42
N VAL A 79 -43.27 -98.51 -57.61
CA VAL A 79 -41.95 -98.41 -56.96
C VAL A 79 -41.27 -97.08 -57.32
N ARG A 80 -41.16 -96.74 -58.62
CA ARG A 80 -40.55 -95.49 -59.07
C ARG A 80 -41.26 -94.23 -58.53
N LYS A 81 -42.58 -94.28 -58.32
CA LYS A 81 -43.33 -93.21 -57.65
C LYS A 81 -43.01 -93.13 -56.17
N ALA A 82 -42.97 -94.27 -55.47
CA ALA A 82 -42.63 -94.33 -54.05
C ALA A 82 -41.22 -93.79 -53.79
N ASP A 83 -40.23 -94.22 -54.58
CA ASP A 83 -38.85 -93.73 -54.50
C ASP A 83 -38.77 -92.22 -54.73
N MET A 84 -39.37 -91.72 -55.81
CA MET A 84 -39.34 -90.27 -56.14
C MET A 84 -40.00 -89.42 -55.04
N VAL A 85 -41.09 -89.90 -54.43
CA VAL A 85 -41.72 -89.23 -53.29
C VAL A 85 -40.85 -89.31 -52.04
N ASN A 86 -40.25 -90.47 -51.76
CA ASN A 86 -39.40 -90.68 -50.58
C ASN A 86 -38.11 -89.86 -50.65
N THR A 87 -37.42 -89.82 -51.80
CA THR A 87 -36.27 -88.92 -52.05
C THR A 87 -36.64 -87.46 -51.83
N ARG A 88 -37.80 -87.02 -52.34
CA ARG A 88 -38.27 -85.63 -52.11
C ARG A 88 -38.59 -85.36 -50.64
N LEU A 89 -39.28 -86.28 -49.95
CA LEU A 89 -39.56 -86.16 -48.51
C LEU A 89 -38.27 -86.12 -47.67
N SER A 90 -37.26 -86.94 -47.98
CA SER A 90 -35.96 -86.89 -47.31
C SER A 90 -35.26 -85.55 -47.54
N SER A 91 -35.15 -85.07 -48.79
CA SER A 91 -34.52 -83.77 -49.07
C SER A 91 -35.26 -82.59 -48.43
N LEU A 92 -36.58 -82.69 -48.24
CA LEU A 92 -37.39 -81.67 -47.56
C LEU A 92 -37.18 -81.72 -46.03
N ARG A 93 -37.05 -82.92 -45.44
CA ARG A 93 -36.75 -83.10 -44.02
C ARG A 93 -35.35 -82.62 -43.67
N GLU A 94 -34.37 -82.97 -44.49
CA GLU A 94 -32.98 -82.54 -44.39
C GLU A 94 -32.90 -81.00 -44.39
N LYS A 95 -33.50 -80.34 -45.39
CA LYS A 95 -33.56 -78.89 -45.43
C LYS A 95 -34.31 -78.27 -44.23
N VAL A 96 -35.40 -78.88 -43.76
CA VAL A 96 -36.11 -78.39 -42.54
C VAL A 96 -35.26 -78.51 -41.28
N ILE A 97 -34.28 -79.43 -41.23
CA ILE A 97 -33.28 -79.50 -40.16
C ILE A 97 -32.22 -78.40 -40.35
N GLU A 98 -31.67 -78.22 -41.55
CA GLU A 98 -30.72 -77.14 -41.87
C GLU A 98 -31.27 -75.74 -41.56
N ASP A 99 -32.48 -75.43 -42.05
CA ASP A 99 -33.18 -74.16 -41.82
C ASP A 99 -33.42 -73.93 -40.32
N ARG A 100 -33.73 -75.00 -39.56
CA ARG A 100 -33.91 -74.95 -38.10
C ARG A 100 -32.60 -74.69 -37.36
N GLU A 101 -31.53 -75.41 -37.69
CA GLU A 101 -30.22 -75.25 -37.05
C GLU A 101 -29.65 -73.85 -37.32
N SER A 102 -29.79 -73.37 -38.55
CA SER A 102 -29.46 -71.99 -38.94
C SER A 102 -30.24 -70.96 -38.11
N MET A 103 -31.56 -71.15 -37.96
CA MET A 103 -32.38 -70.23 -37.16
C MET A 103 -32.06 -70.28 -35.66
N GLN A 104 -31.75 -71.46 -35.11
CA GLN A 104 -31.30 -71.60 -33.71
C GLN A 104 -29.94 -70.92 -33.49
N GLN A 105 -28.99 -71.05 -34.43
CA GLN A 105 -27.70 -70.36 -34.37
C GLN A 105 -27.87 -68.83 -34.46
N GLY A 106 -28.80 -68.34 -35.29
CA GLY A 106 -29.19 -66.93 -35.35
C GLY A 106 -29.74 -66.41 -34.03
N ILE A 107 -30.64 -67.16 -33.38
CA ILE A 107 -31.19 -66.82 -32.06
C ILE A 107 -30.08 -66.73 -31.00
N LEU A 108 -29.16 -67.70 -30.94
CA LEU A 108 -28.04 -67.69 -30.01
C LEU A 108 -27.10 -66.49 -30.23
N SER A 109 -26.86 -66.11 -31.49
CA SER A 109 -26.04 -64.93 -31.81
C SER A 109 -26.72 -63.62 -31.40
N ILE A 110 -28.04 -63.50 -31.58
CA ILE A 110 -28.82 -62.33 -31.15
C ILE A 110 -28.86 -62.23 -29.62
N ASP A 111 -29.06 -63.34 -28.91
CA ASP A 111 -29.10 -63.36 -27.43
C ASP A 111 -27.74 -62.99 -26.81
N ALA A 112 -26.65 -63.51 -27.36
CA ALA A 112 -25.29 -63.14 -26.96
C ALA A 112 -25.00 -61.64 -27.20
N ALA A 113 -25.37 -61.11 -28.37
CA ALA A 113 -25.20 -59.69 -28.70
C ALA A 113 -26.07 -58.78 -27.80
N THR A 114 -27.31 -59.19 -27.52
CA THR A 114 -28.24 -58.48 -26.63
C THR A 114 -27.72 -58.46 -25.19
N SER A 115 -27.21 -59.59 -24.71
CA SER A 115 -26.62 -59.71 -23.37
C SER A 115 -25.36 -58.86 -23.21
N ASP A 116 -24.47 -58.83 -24.21
CA ASP A 116 -23.28 -57.98 -24.18
C ASP A 116 -23.62 -56.48 -24.29
N ALA A 117 -24.58 -56.11 -25.14
CA ALA A 117 -25.08 -54.74 -25.25
C ALA A 117 -25.69 -54.26 -23.93
N LYS A 118 -26.54 -55.07 -23.29
CA LYS A 118 -27.10 -54.80 -21.96
C LYS A 118 -26.01 -54.61 -20.90
N ARG A 119 -25.04 -55.53 -20.83
CA ARG A 119 -23.90 -55.46 -19.89
C ARG A 119 -23.07 -54.19 -20.08
N LYS A 120 -22.79 -53.80 -21.33
CA LYS A 120 -22.09 -52.55 -21.68
C LYS A 120 -22.91 -51.32 -21.26
N TRP A 121 -24.21 -51.31 -21.54
CA TRP A 121 -25.11 -50.22 -21.14
C TRP A 121 -25.19 -50.05 -19.61
N GLU A 122 -25.38 -51.13 -18.85
CA GLU A 122 -25.38 -51.10 -17.39
C GLU A 122 -24.05 -50.64 -16.78
N THR A 123 -22.93 -50.95 -17.45
CA THR A 123 -21.59 -50.47 -17.05
C THR A 123 -21.43 -48.98 -17.32
N PHE A 124 -21.82 -48.52 -18.52
CA PHE A 124 -21.76 -47.12 -18.91
C PHE A 124 -22.68 -46.24 -18.05
N ALA A 125 -23.91 -46.67 -17.78
CA ALA A 125 -24.87 -45.94 -16.95
C ALA A 125 -24.34 -45.74 -15.52
N LYS A 126 -23.73 -46.76 -14.92
CA LYS A 126 -23.10 -46.66 -13.59
C LYS A 126 -21.89 -45.73 -13.59
N GLN A 127 -21.07 -45.75 -14.65
CA GLN A 127 -19.93 -44.83 -14.75
C GLN A 127 -20.41 -43.39 -14.89
N ALA A 128 -21.37 -43.12 -15.78
CA ALA A 128 -21.91 -41.78 -15.99
C ALA A 128 -22.60 -41.20 -14.72
N ASP A 129 -23.29 -42.03 -13.94
CA ASP A 129 -23.86 -41.62 -12.65
C ASP A 129 -22.77 -41.33 -11.61
N ASN A 130 -21.72 -42.17 -11.50
CA ASN A 130 -20.57 -41.90 -10.65
C ASN A 130 -19.85 -40.59 -11.02
N ASP A 131 -19.56 -40.39 -12.32
CA ASP A 131 -18.88 -39.20 -12.84
C ASP A 131 -19.69 -37.92 -12.58
N ALA A 132 -21.03 -38.00 -12.74
CA ALA A 132 -21.93 -36.90 -12.44
C ALA A 132 -21.95 -36.57 -10.94
N ASN A 133 -22.01 -37.58 -10.08
CA ASN A 133 -22.00 -37.41 -8.62
C ASN A 133 -20.64 -36.87 -8.10
N GLU A 134 -19.50 -37.34 -8.63
CA GLU A 134 -18.18 -36.80 -8.30
C GLU A 134 -18.04 -35.35 -8.76
N SER A 135 -18.46 -35.04 -9.99
CA SER A 135 -18.47 -33.67 -10.53
C SER A 135 -19.33 -32.73 -9.68
N ALA A 136 -20.52 -33.17 -9.25
CA ALA A 136 -21.40 -32.41 -8.37
C ALA A 136 -20.76 -32.17 -6.98
N ALA A 137 -20.18 -33.20 -6.37
CA ALA A 137 -19.49 -33.08 -5.08
C ALA A 137 -18.27 -32.16 -5.14
N LEU A 138 -17.47 -32.25 -6.20
CA LEU A 138 -16.30 -31.40 -6.44
C LEU A 138 -16.70 -29.95 -6.74
N SER A 139 -17.83 -29.73 -7.42
CA SER A 139 -18.43 -28.41 -7.63
C SER A 139 -18.92 -27.79 -6.31
N ALA A 140 -19.65 -28.56 -5.49
CA ALA A 140 -20.10 -28.12 -4.17
C ALA A 140 -18.93 -27.78 -3.23
N ALA A 141 -17.88 -28.61 -3.21
CA ALA A 141 -16.66 -28.34 -2.44
C ALA A 141 -15.97 -27.03 -2.88
N LYS A 142 -15.92 -26.75 -4.19
CA LYS A 142 -15.43 -25.46 -4.72
C LYS A 142 -16.32 -24.29 -4.31
N HIS A 143 -17.65 -24.45 -4.32
CA HIS A 143 -18.58 -23.41 -3.87
C HIS A 143 -18.34 -23.05 -2.40
N CYS A 144 -18.38 -24.03 -1.50
CA CYS A 144 -18.14 -23.80 -0.06
C CYS A 144 -16.76 -23.19 0.20
N ARG A 145 -15.73 -23.58 -0.57
CA ARG A 145 -14.38 -22.99 -0.47
C ARG A 145 -14.34 -21.53 -0.91
N MET A 146 -15.09 -21.16 -1.95
CA MET A 146 -15.22 -19.78 -2.44
C MET A 146 -16.02 -18.92 -1.46
N GLU A 147 -17.15 -19.42 -0.98
CA GLU A 147 -18.04 -18.73 -0.04
C GLU A 147 -17.32 -18.38 1.28
N LEU A 148 -16.52 -19.30 1.82
CA LEU A 148 -15.66 -19.06 2.97
C LEU A 148 -14.59 -17.98 2.71
N LEU A 149 -14.00 -17.93 1.50
CA LEU A 149 -13.06 -16.87 1.13
C LEU A 149 -13.76 -15.51 0.99
N LEU A 150 -14.94 -15.47 0.37
CA LEU A 150 -15.73 -14.24 0.26
C LEU A 150 -16.13 -13.71 1.65
N GLN A 151 -16.55 -14.58 2.57
CA GLN A 151 -16.85 -14.20 3.95
C GLN A 151 -15.61 -13.65 4.68
N GLN A 152 -14.43 -14.24 4.48
CA GLN A 152 -13.17 -13.72 5.02
C GLN A 152 -12.83 -12.34 4.44
N CYS A 153 -12.94 -12.15 3.13
CA CYS A 153 -12.72 -10.86 2.47
C CYS A 153 -13.70 -9.78 2.99
N VAL A 154 -15.00 -10.07 3.09
CA VAL A 154 -16.00 -9.16 3.64
C VAL A 154 -15.68 -8.76 5.09
N ASN A 155 -15.31 -9.72 5.94
CA ASN A 155 -14.94 -9.45 7.33
C ASN A 155 -13.69 -8.54 7.41
N ILE A 156 -12.63 -8.85 6.65
CA ILE A 156 -11.40 -8.05 6.61
C ILE A 156 -11.70 -6.62 6.12
N THR A 157 -12.46 -6.46 5.03
CA THR A 157 -12.85 -5.14 4.49
C THR A 157 -13.71 -4.35 5.47
N SER A 158 -14.65 -5.00 6.17
CA SER A 158 -15.47 -4.37 7.21
C SER A 158 -14.62 -3.85 8.37
N ASN A 159 -13.72 -4.69 8.90
CA ASN A 159 -12.85 -4.32 10.01
C ASN A 159 -11.87 -3.21 9.61
N ALA A 160 -11.27 -3.28 8.42
CA ALA A 160 -10.43 -2.21 7.89
C ALA A 160 -11.20 -0.87 7.74
N SER A 161 -12.46 -0.92 7.28
CA SER A 161 -13.34 0.26 7.20
C SER A 161 -13.65 0.85 8.59
N GLN A 162 -13.90 0.00 9.59
CA GLN A 162 -14.13 0.44 10.97
C GLN A 162 -12.87 1.03 11.61
N HIS A 163 -11.70 0.40 11.42
CA HIS A 163 -10.42 0.94 11.86
C HIS A 163 -10.13 2.29 11.20
N TRP A 164 -10.31 2.42 9.88
CA TRP A 164 -10.13 3.69 9.17
C TRP A 164 -11.06 4.80 9.69
N LYS A 165 -12.35 4.52 9.89
CA LYS A 165 -13.30 5.48 10.51
C LYS A 165 -12.85 5.90 11.91
N THR A 166 -12.33 4.97 12.71
CA THR A 166 -11.84 5.24 14.06
C THR A 166 -10.60 6.10 14.05
N THR A 167 -9.59 5.73 13.25
CA THR A 167 -8.32 6.47 13.10
C THR A 167 -8.53 7.86 12.49
N LYS A 168 -9.45 7.99 11.53
CA LYS A 168 -9.84 9.30 11.01
C LYS A 168 -10.41 10.17 12.13
N LYS A 169 -11.39 9.67 12.88
CA LYS A 169 -12.01 10.42 13.98
C LYS A 169 -10.98 10.81 15.05
N THR A 170 -10.12 9.89 15.47
CA THR A 170 -9.08 10.23 16.48
C THR A 170 -8.07 11.24 15.93
N GLY A 171 -7.73 11.20 14.64
CA GLY A 171 -6.92 12.23 13.98
C GLY A 171 -7.60 13.60 13.97
N GLU A 172 -8.88 13.67 13.61
CA GLU A 172 -9.69 14.89 13.68
C GLU A 172 -9.80 15.43 15.11
N ASP A 173 -9.97 14.55 16.11
CA ASP A 173 -10.06 14.91 17.53
C ASP A 173 -8.72 15.44 18.08
N HIS A 174 -7.58 14.88 17.67
CA HIS A 174 -6.25 15.40 18.03
C HIS A 174 -5.93 16.71 17.32
N SER A 175 -6.30 16.84 16.04
CA SER A 175 -6.10 18.07 15.26
C SER A 175 -6.84 19.25 15.91
N ARG A 176 -8.12 19.09 16.29
CA ARG A 176 -8.87 20.14 16.99
C ARG A 176 -8.24 20.51 18.34
N LYS A 177 -7.80 19.53 19.14
CA LYS A 177 -7.10 19.79 20.41
C LYS A 177 -5.81 20.58 20.21
N TYR A 178 -4.99 20.22 19.22
CA TYR A 178 -3.74 20.89 18.92
C TYR A 178 -3.97 22.34 18.47
N VAL A 179 -4.96 22.57 17.60
CA VAL A 179 -5.37 23.92 17.18
C VAL A 179 -5.79 24.74 18.40
N THR A 180 -6.67 24.24 19.27
CA THR A 180 -7.10 24.99 20.47
C THR A 180 -5.96 25.32 21.44
N VAL A 181 -4.97 24.44 21.60
CA VAL A 181 -3.78 24.71 22.44
C VAL A 181 -2.84 25.73 21.78
N MET A 182 -2.72 25.71 20.46
CA MET A 182 -1.97 26.72 19.71
C MET A 182 -2.68 28.09 19.75
N GLU A 183 -4.00 28.11 19.61
CA GLU A 183 -4.85 29.30 19.73
C GLU A 183 -4.78 29.92 21.13
N SER A 184 -4.66 29.11 22.20
CA SER A 184 -4.37 29.65 23.53
C SER A 184 -2.94 30.18 23.62
N LEU A 185 -1.92 29.40 23.27
CA LEU A 185 -0.52 29.85 23.40
C LEU A 185 -0.21 31.12 22.60
N VAL A 186 -0.80 31.28 21.41
CA VAL A 186 -0.67 32.49 20.61
C VAL A 186 -1.38 33.68 21.27
N ARG A 187 -2.61 33.50 21.77
CA ARG A 187 -3.34 34.57 22.46
C ARG A 187 -2.65 34.98 23.75
N ASP A 188 -2.28 34.03 24.60
CA ASP A 188 -1.60 34.26 25.88
C ASP A 188 -0.25 35.00 25.64
N GLY A 189 0.42 34.72 24.52
CA GLY A 189 1.62 35.44 24.07
C GLY A 189 1.36 36.85 23.51
N VAL A 190 0.23 37.09 22.84
CA VAL A 190 -0.20 38.44 22.43
C VAL A 190 -0.56 39.28 23.66
N GLU A 191 -1.38 38.74 24.57
CA GLU A 191 -1.77 39.42 25.82
C GLU A 191 -0.55 39.77 26.69
N ALA A 192 0.50 38.92 26.69
CA ALA A 192 1.76 39.21 27.37
C ALA A 192 2.58 40.33 26.70
N ASN A 193 2.60 40.39 25.36
CA ASN A 193 3.26 41.46 24.62
C ASN A 193 2.53 42.80 24.78
N ASP A 194 1.21 42.82 24.61
CA ASP A 194 0.38 44.02 24.78
C ASP A 194 0.57 44.64 26.18
N LYS A 195 0.66 43.79 27.20
CA LYS A 195 0.95 44.20 28.58
C LYS A 195 2.37 44.76 28.75
N HIS A 196 3.37 44.12 28.15
CA HIS A 196 4.76 44.57 28.21
C HIS A 196 4.98 45.91 27.49
N ASP A 197 4.33 46.09 26.34
CA ASP A 197 4.41 47.34 25.59
C ASP A 197 3.72 48.50 26.33
N ALA A 198 2.62 48.23 27.05
CA ALA A 198 2.01 49.19 27.98
C ALA A 198 2.93 49.53 29.17
N GLU A 199 3.59 48.53 29.79
CA GLU A 199 4.57 48.76 30.86
C GLU A 199 5.78 49.57 30.40
N ILE A 200 6.19 49.42 29.12
CA ILE A 200 7.21 50.28 28.49
C ILE A 200 6.70 51.69 28.22
N ASP A 201 5.45 51.87 27.78
CA ASP A 201 4.87 53.20 27.53
C ASP A 201 4.77 54.01 28.84
N ASP A 202 4.20 53.41 29.89
CA ASP A 202 4.14 53.99 31.25
C ASP A 202 5.55 54.34 31.78
N SER A 203 6.51 53.43 31.61
CA SER A 203 7.91 53.66 32.03
C SER A 203 8.58 54.79 31.25
N ARG A 204 8.31 54.89 29.95
CA ARG A 204 8.83 55.97 29.09
C ARG A 204 8.24 57.32 29.53
N VAL A 205 6.92 57.40 29.69
CA VAL A 205 6.24 58.64 30.12
C VAL A 205 6.71 59.09 31.51
N SER A 206 6.90 58.15 32.46
CA SER A 206 7.46 58.50 33.77
C SER A 206 8.90 59.03 33.66
N ALA A 207 9.74 58.42 32.81
CA ALA A 207 11.11 58.88 32.60
C ALA A 207 11.18 60.24 31.87
N GLU A 208 10.28 60.49 30.92
CA GLU A 208 10.13 61.78 30.24
C GLU A 208 9.76 62.90 31.23
N VAL A 209 8.82 62.64 32.16
CA VAL A 209 8.43 63.58 33.23
C VAL A 209 9.56 63.81 34.24
N ASP A 210 10.29 62.77 34.67
CA ASP A 210 11.43 62.93 35.57
C ASP A 210 12.60 63.69 34.92
N ILE A 211 12.82 63.51 33.61
CA ILE A 211 13.79 64.29 32.83
C ILE A 211 13.35 65.76 32.73
N GLU A 212 12.09 66.04 32.41
CA GLU A 212 11.55 67.40 32.32
C GLU A 212 11.71 68.15 33.65
N LYS A 213 11.27 67.54 34.75
CA LYS A 213 11.39 68.06 36.12
C LYS A 213 12.84 68.26 36.56
N ASN A 214 13.75 67.34 36.20
CA ASN A 214 15.17 67.50 36.49
C ASN A 214 15.79 68.65 35.69
N ASN A 215 15.39 68.83 34.43
CA ASN A 215 15.83 69.96 33.61
C ASN A 215 15.29 71.30 34.16
N GLU A 216 14.03 71.37 34.58
CA GLU A 216 13.45 72.55 35.25
C GLU A 216 14.24 72.90 36.54
N SER A 217 14.53 71.90 37.37
CA SER A 217 15.35 72.06 38.59
C SER A 217 16.77 72.56 38.29
N ILE A 218 17.41 72.06 37.22
CA ILE A 218 18.72 72.52 36.76
C ILE A 218 18.64 73.96 36.25
N LEU A 219 17.62 74.33 35.47
CA LEU A 219 17.43 75.70 35.00
C LEU A 219 17.26 76.67 36.18
N LEU A 220 16.36 76.36 37.12
CA LEU A 220 16.16 77.17 38.34
C LEU A 220 17.43 77.30 39.19
N HIS A 221 18.26 76.26 39.27
CA HIS A 221 19.56 76.34 39.94
C HIS A 221 20.56 77.22 39.16
N VAL A 222 20.59 77.14 37.83
CA VAL A 222 21.46 77.99 36.99
C VAL A 222 21.04 79.45 37.10
N ASP A 223 19.75 79.76 36.97
CA ASP A 223 19.22 81.12 37.08
C ASP A 223 19.52 81.72 38.46
N SER A 224 19.28 80.96 39.54
CA SER A 224 19.62 81.36 40.92
C SER A 224 21.12 81.59 41.13
N SER A 225 21.98 80.76 40.52
CA SER A 225 23.44 80.95 40.54
C SER A 225 23.85 82.22 39.79
N VAL A 226 23.23 82.47 38.63
CA VAL A 226 23.48 83.68 37.82
C VAL A 226 23.02 84.93 38.57
N GLU A 227 21.84 84.94 39.18
CA GLU A 227 21.39 86.06 40.04
C GLU A 227 22.34 86.31 41.21
N HIS A 228 22.83 85.25 41.86
CA HIS A 228 23.79 85.35 42.95
C HIS A 228 25.15 85.91 42.47
N GLU A 229 25.70 85.41 41.37
CA GLU A 229 26.92 85.93 40.75
C GLU A 229 26.76 87.39 40.33
N HIS A 230 25.63 87.77 39.74
CA HIS A 230 25.33 89.14 39.33
C HIS A 230 25.23 90.10 40.53
N LYS A 231 24.68 89.61 41.66
CA LYS A 231 24.65 90.35 42.93
C LYS A 231 26.04 90.51 43.53
N VAL A 232 26.83 89.44 43.63
CA VAL A 232 28.19 89.48 44.17
C VAL A 232 29.10 90.37 43.31
N ALA A 233 28.97 90.32 41.98
CA ALA A 233 29.67 91.22 41.07
C ALA A 233 29.28 92.70 41.31
N SER A 234 28.00 92.98 41.56
CA SER A 234 27.51 94.33 41.90
C SER A 234 28.05 94.84 43.25
N GLU A 235 28.07 93.98 44.27
CA GLU A 235 28.64 94.29 45.59
C GLU A 235 30.16 94.55 45.51
N ILE A 236 30.88 93.77 44.69
CA ILE A 236 32.31 93.98 44.38
C ILE A 236 32.52 95.30 43.63
N LEU A 237 31.72 95.60 42.60
CA LEU A 237 31.83 96.85 41.84
C LEU A 237 31.56 98.08 42.72
N SER A 238 30.52 98.05 43.56
CA SER A 238 30.23 99.10 44.54
C SER A 238 31.37 99.29 45.56
N THR A 239 31.98 98.19 46.00
CA THR A 239 33.17 98.23 46.89
C THR A 239 34.39 98.84 46.18
N ILE A 240 34.60 98.50 44.90
CA ILE A 240 35.68 99.08 44.07
C ILE A 240 35.43 100.58 43.83
N GLU A 241 34.19 101.00 43.60
CA GLU A 241 33.81 102.40 43.42
C GLU A 241 34.02 103.21 44.72
N ALA A 242 33.63 102.67 45.87
CA ALA A 242 33.89 103.27 47.18
C ALA A 242 35.40 103.38 47.49
N HIS A 243 36.20 102.35 47.14
CA HIS A 243 37.66 102.42 47.25
C HIS A 243 38.26 103.45 46.27
N SER A 244 37.76 103.53 45.04
CA SER A 244 38.19 104.49 44.03
C SER A 244 37.95 105.93 44.50
N HIS A 245 36.75 106.23 45.02
CA HIS A 245 36.41 107.55 45.55
C HIS A 245 37.19 107.88 46.83
N THR A 246 37.56 106.87 47.63
CA THR A 246 38.48 107.03 48.77
C THR A 246 39.92 107.37 48.33
N LEU A 247 40.41 106.73 47.26
CA LEU A 247 41.71 107.05 46.66
C LEU A 247 41.72 108.43 45.99
N GLU A 248 40.65 108.79 45.28
CA GLU A 248 40.45 110.12 44.70
C GLU A 248 40.44 111.20 45.79
N LYS A 249 39.73 110.96 46.91
CA LYS A 249 39.76 111.87 48.05
C LYS A 249 41.17 111.97 48.66
N LEU A 250 41.85 110.83 48.86
CA LEU A 250 43.23 110.82 49.37
C LEU A 250 44.18 111.58 48.46
N GLN A 251 44.06 111.43 47.13
CA GLN A 251 44.85 112.17 46.14
C GLN A 251 44.55 113.67 46.20
N ASN A 252 43.28 114.07 46.28
CA ASN A 252 42.89 115.47 46.40
C ASN A 252 43.33 116.11 47.72
N ASP A 253 43.18 115.42 48.85
CA ASP A 253 43.62 115.92 50.16
C ASP A 253 45.15 115.92 50.27
N HIS A 254 45.85 114.98 49.63
CA HIS A 254 47.31 115.03 49.46
C HIS A 254 47.73 116.22 48.59
N LEU A 255 47.07 116.45 47.45
CA LEU A 255 47.36 117.57 46.55
C LEU A 255 47.19 118.92 47.26
N LYS A 256 46.06 119.15 47.95
CA LYS A 256 45.84 120.35 48.78
C LYS A 256 46.93 120.54 49.83
N ARG A 257 47.44 119.45 50.40
CA ARG A 257 48.46 119.47 51.47
C ARG A 257 49.86 119.72 50.90
N VAL A 258 50.15 119.24 49.69
CA VAL A 258 51.36 119.61 48.93
C VAL A 258 51.31 121.09 48.55
N THR A 259 50.21 121.57 47.94
CA THR A 259 50.10 122.99 47.56
C THR A 259 50.15 123.90 48.78
N HIS A 260 49.56 123.50 49.92
CA HIS A 260 49.69 124.26 51.17
C HIS A 260 51.14 124.29 51.71
N ILE A 261 51.92 123.21 51.53
CA ILE A 261 53.35 123.19 51.87
C ILE A 261 54.15 124.07 50.90
N GLU A 262 53.80 124.09 49.61
CA GLU A 262 54.40 125.01 48.63
C GLU A 262 54.08 126.48 48.96
N GLU A 263 52.82 126.81 49.27
CA GLU A 263 52.37 128.14 49.74
C GLU A 263 53.09 128.56 51.03
N GLN A 264 53.24 127.66 52.02
CA GLN A 264 53.98 127.96 53.25
C GLN A 264 55.48 128.15 52.98
N ALA A 265 56.08 127.37 52.08
CA ALA A 265 57.48 127.54 51.70
C ALA A 265 57.70 128.88 50.97
N GLU A 266 56.83 129.23 50.03
CA GLU A 266 56.86 130.51 49.31
C GLU A 266 56.65 131.69 50.27
N HIS A 267 55.72 131.58 51.23
CA HIS A 267 55.55 132.59 52.30
C HIS A 267 56.83 132.80 53.11
N CYS A 268 57.44 131.71 53.59
CA CYS A 268 58.70 131.77 54.34
C CYS A 268 59.85 132.41 53.54
N PHE A 269 60.01 132.02 52.26
CA PHE A 269 61.12 132.49 51.44
C PHE A 269 60.91 133.89 50.81
N CYS A 270 59.67 134.33 50.61
CA CYS A 270 59.38 135.61 49.95
C CYS A 270 58.90 136.73 50.90
N ASN A 271 58.24 136.41 52.01
CA ASN A 271 57.61 137.42 52.89
C ASN A 271 58.25 137.52 54.28
N GLU A 272 58.76 136.42 54.84
CA GLU A 272 59.35 136.40 56.19
C GLU A 272 60.89 136.41 56.20
N TYR A 273 61.53 136.21 55.04
CA TYR A 273 63.00 136.29 54.90
C TYR A 273 63.50 137.73 54.78
N MET A 274 63.54 138.45 55.91
CA MET A 274 64.26 139.72 56.06
C MET A 274 65.73 139.45 56.45
N GLU A 275 66.68 139.91 55.64
CA GLU A 275 68.09 140.00 56.04
C GLU A 275 68.31 141.21 56.98
N ASP A 276 68.59 140.93 58.26
CA ASP A 276 69.04 141.91 59.26
C ASP A 276 69.77 141.18 60.41
N GLN A 277 70.91 141.60 60.97
CA GLN A 277 71.99 142.49 60.50
C GLN A 277 73.28 142.10 61.31
N PRO A 278 74.51 142.54 60.96
CA PRO A 278 75.74 141.88 61.43
C PRO A 278 76.14 142.21 62.87
N THR A 279 75.69 141.37 63.82
CA THR A 279 76.10 141.43 65.23
C THR A 279 77.49 140.79 65.43
N SER A 280 78.55 141.59 65.29
CA SER A 280 79.96 141.13 65.43
C SER A 280 80.41 140.85 66.87
N THR A 281 79.75 139.90 67.55
CA THR A 281 80.20 139.34 68.84
C THR A 281 80.04 137.82 68.86
N THR A 282 81.13 137.11 68.57
CA THR A 282 81.19 135.64 68.56
C THR A 282 81.11 135.06 69.99
N PRO A 283 80.06 134.30 70.36
CA PRO A 283 79.98 133.68 71.68
C PRO A 283 80.90 132.46 71.77
N SER A 284 81.74 132.40 72.81
CA SER A 284 82.60 131.24 73.09
C SER A 284 81.88 130.19 73.96
N ARG A 285 82.45 128.96 74.00
CA ARG A 285 81.93 127.82 74.77
C ARG A 285 81.47 128.19 76.18
N GLN A 286 80.24 127.80 76.52
CA GLN A 286 79.80 127.61 77.90
C GLN A 286 79.44 126.15 78.16
N SER A 287 79.54 125.74 79.43
CA SER A 287 79.23 124.39 79.90
C SER A 287 77.74 124.25 80.19
N ILE A 288 77.14 123.15 79.76
CA ILE A 288 75.77 122.75 80.09
C ILE A 288 75.82 121.31 80.61
N GLU A 289 75.06 121.02 81.66
CA GLU A 289 75.18 119.79 82.44
C GLU A 289 74.60 118.56 81.71
N ILE A 290 75.24 117.41 81.91
CA ILE A 290 74.86 116.13 81.29
C ILE A 290 74.02 115.34 82.31
N PRO A 291 72.79 114.89 81.97
CA PRO A 291 71.99 114.06 82.86
C PRO A 291 72.70 112.76 83.26
N SER A 292 72.49 112.30 84.50
CA SER A 292 73.09 111.04 84.96
C SER A 292 72.50 109.83 84.26
N ARG A 293 73.28 108.73 84.21
CA ARG A 293 72.87 107.46 83.61
C ARG A 293 71.53 106.96 84.15
N ASP A 294 71.30 107.13 85.45
CA ASP A 294 70.10 106.65 86.14
C ASP A 294 68.83 107.35 85.65
N LEU A 295 68.93 108.59 85.17
CA LEU A 295 67.81 109.30 84.55
C LEU A 295 67.49 108.78 83.13
N ILE A 296 68.52 108.34 82.39
CA ILE A 296 68.38 107.75 81.05
C ILE A 296 67.78 106.34 81.15
N GLU A 297 68.24 105.54 82.11
CA GLU A 297 67.72 104.18 82.35
C GLU A 297 66.24 104.22 82.81
N ASN A 298 65.82 105.26 83.54
CA ASN A 298 64.42 105.49 83.94
C ASN A 298 63.46 105.93 82.82
N MET A 299 63.95 106.35 81.64
CA MET A 299 63.10 106.61 80.46
C MET A 299 63.11 105.45 79.45
N ARG A 300 63.68 104.30 79.83
CA ARG A 300 63.73 103.12 78.98
C ARG A 300 62.38 102.40 79.01
N ALA A 301 61.83 102.11 77.83
CA ALA A 301 60.59 101.33 77.74
C ALA A 301 60.74 99.97 78.46
N PRO A 302 59.69 99.47 79.16
CA PRO A 302 59.73 98.16 79.80
C PRO A 302 60.03 97.02 78.82
N PRO A 303 60.49 95.84 79.31
CA PRO A 303 60.54 94.63 78.51
C PRO A 303 59.19 94.34 77.84
N PHE A 304 59.22 93.72 76.66
CA PHE A 304 58.03 93.46 75.85
C PHE A 304 56.94 92.70 76.63
N GLU A 305 57.35 91.76 77.48
CA GLU A 305 56.49 90.96 78.35
C GLU A 305 55.68 91.82 79.33
N ALA A 306 56.25 92.92 79.84
CA ALA A 306 55.56 93.83 80.75
C ALA A 306 54.52 94.71 80.02
N LEU A 307 54.83 95.13 78.79
CA LEU A 307 53.86 95.82 77.91
C LEU A 307 52.72 94.91 77.48
N VAL A 308 52.98 93.60 77.33
CA VAL A 308 51.96 92.58 77.04
C VAL A 308 51.05 92.33 78.26
N GLU A 309 51.57 92.33 79.48
CA GLU A 309 50.73 92.26 80.70
C GLU A 309 49.93 93.55 80.94
N GLU A 310 50.51 94.74 80.78
CA GLU A 310 49.76 96.01 80.88
C GLU A 310 48.60 96.08 79.85
N PHE A 311 48.81 95.51 78.66
CA PHE A 311 47.76 95.37 77.65
C PHE A 311 46.68 94.34 78.03
N ARG A 312 47.05 93.23 78.70
CA ARG A 312 46.09 92.23 79.23
C ARG A 312 45.26 92.78 80.39
N GLU A 313 45.90 93.44 81.35
CA GLU A 313 45.28 93.93 82.58
C GLU A 313 44.19 94.99 82.30
N ASN A 314 44.34 95.76 81.21
CA ASN A 314 43.35 96.71 80.73
C ASN A 314 42.30 96.13 79.76
N ASN A 315 42.45 94.87 79.28
CA ASN A 315 41.54 94.24 78.30
C ASN A 315 41.14 92.81 78.71
N PRO A 316 40.33 92.63 79.77
CA PRO A 316 40.01 91.32 80.32
C PRO A 316 39.00 90.53 79.46
N HIS A 317 39.52 89.70 78.53
CA HIS A 317 38.95 88.49 77.90
C HIS A 317 37.52 88.59 77.26
N ASP A 318 37.20 87.92 76.15
CA ASP A 318 37.45 86.50 75.89
C ASP A 318 37.42 86.18 74.39
N VAL A 319 38.40 85.41 73.91
CA VAL A 319 38.49 84.87 72.53
C VAL A 319 39.25 83.53 72.55
N ASP A 320 38.69 82.48 73.16
CA ASP A 320 39.20 81.12 72.95
C ASP A 320 38.83 80.61 71.54
N LEU A 321 39.70 80.88 70.56
CA LEU A 321 39.65 80.19 69.28
C LEU A 321 41.05 80.08 68.63
N LYS A 322 41.57 78.83 68.64
CA LYS A 322 42.39 78.16 67.60
C LYS A 322 43.93 78.06 67.69
N ILE A 323 44.35 76.77 67.75
CA ILE A 323 45.23 76.06 66.78
C ILE A 323 46.77 76.24 66.87
N TYR A 324 47.43 75.12 67.27
CA TYR A 324 48.85 74.75 67.11
C TYR A 324 49.90 75.71 67.76
N HIS A 325 51.16 75.34 68.02
CA HIS A 325 51.98 74.17 67.66
C HIS A 325 53.10 73.99 68.70
N GLU A 326 53.60 72.77 68.96
CA GLU A 326 55.06 72.50 69.00
C GLU A 326 55.40 71.00 68.97
N ASN A 327 56.67 70.67 68.65
CA ASN A 327 57.19 69.31 68.46
C ASN A 327 58.49 69.12 69.27
N GLY A 328 58.79 67.94 69.85
CA GLY A 328 59.91 67.86 70.84
C GLY A 328 60.64 66.54 71.15
N ILE A 329 60.41 65.44 70.41
CA ILE A 329 61.31 64.26 70.26
C ILE A 329 62.21 63.82 71.46
N SER A 330 61.91 62.67 72.09
CA SER A 330 62.87 61.53 72.26
C SER A 330 62.33 60.33 73.05
N LYS A 331 62.40 59.14 72.42
CA LYS A 331 62.82 57.81 72.98
C LYS A 331 62.11 57.21 74.22
N GLU A 332 61.90 55.89 74.36
CA GLU A 332 62.09 54.72 73.47
C GLU A 332 61.51 53.44 74.13
N SER A 333 60.63 52.70 73.43
CA SER A 333 60.53 51.21 73.43
C SER A 333 59.21 50.67 72.78
N LYS A 334 59.27 49.44 72.26
CA LYS A 334 58.23 48.62 71.59
C LYS A 334 58.72 47.14 71.57
N PRO A 335 57.98 46.13 71.05
CA PRO A 335 56.57 46.04 70.64
C PRO A 335 55.76 45.25 71.73
N ARG A 336 54.64 44.53 71.58
CA ARG A 336 53.79 43.93 70.49
C ARG A 336 52.29 44.20 70.83
N GLN A 337 51.24 43.69 70.18
CA GLN A 337 51.08 42.64 69.14
C GLN A 337 49.96 43.01 68.13
N ASP A 338 49.85 42.21 67.07
CA ASP A 338 49.42 42.68 65.75
C ASP A 338 47.94 42.52 65.40
N SER A 339 47.51 43.30 64.40
CA SER A 339 46.26 43.17 63.63
C SER A 339 46.50 42.28 62.39
N LEU A 340 45.47 41.71 61.72
CA LEU A 340 44.70 42.32 60.62
C LEU A 340 43.77 41.28 59.99
N ILE A 341 42.70 41.71 59.30
CA ILE A 341 42.16 41.11 58.07
C ILE A 341 41.41 42.23 57.28
N PRO A 342 41.36 42.22 55.93
CA PRO A 342 41.26 43.46 55.15
C PRO A 342 39.98 43.62 54.28
N ARG A 343 39.92 44.74 53.54
CA ARG A 343 38.86 45.11 52.58
C ARG A 343 39.00 44.39 51.23
N ASP A 344 37.86 44.07 50.64
CA ASP A 344 37.65 43.88 49.20
C ASP A 344 37.24 45.21 48.50
N SER A 345 37.13 45.25 47.17
CA SER A 345 38.18 45.09 46.14
C SER A 345 37.63 45.61 44.79
N ARG A 346 38.48 46.23 43.96
CA ARG A 346 38.15 46.68 42.58
C ARG A 346 39.42 46.72 41.72
N SER A 347 39.45 45.97 40.62
CA SER A 347 40.09 46.33 39.33
C SER A 347 39.92 45.20 38.28
N PRO A 348 40.09 45.48 36.96
CA PRO A 348 39.68 44.55 35.89
C PRO A 348 40.81 43.99 35.01
N LEU A 349 40.46 42.93 34.25
CA LEU A 349 40.91 42.56 32.89
C LEU A 349 42.40 42.31 32.56
N THR A 350 42.57 41.47 31.51
CA THR A 350 43.81 41.13 30.77
C THR A 350 44.89 40.33 31.54
N GLN A 351 45.67 39.42 30.93
CA GLN A 351 45.69 38.95 29.53
C GLN A 351 46.11 37.47 29.37
N VAL A 352 45.69 36.90 28.24
CA VAL A 352 46.22 35.74 27.48
C VAL A 352 47.60 35.18 27.91
N ASN A 353 47.63 33.90 28.30
CA ASN A 353 48.15 32.80 27.45
C ASN A 353 47.68 31.43 27.96
#